data_AF-A0AAJ5C2Q9-F1
#
_entry.id   AF-A0AAJ5C2Q9-F1
#
_cell.length_a   1.000
_cell.length_b   1.000
_cell.length_c   1.000
_cell.angle_alpha   90.00
_cell.angle_beta   90.00
_cell.angle_gamma   90.00
#
_symmetry.space_group_name_H-M   'P 1'
#
loop_
_entity.id
_entity.type
_entity.pdbx_description
1 polymer ?
#
loop_
_entity_poly.entity_id
_entity_poly.type
_entity_poly.pdbx_seq_one_letter_code
_entity_poly.pdbx_strand_id
1 'polypeptide(L)'
;MPEYDISTNQQSHAPKSGFHQAASFVERALSFRTNSQRATSSSLASEQDVPSSAQQRCLARPTIHVPLTKEDLKETRIFPHLPDSQIENLLPGEELEQARQWIKAAIQDMHLNYDLDPKLLGERSDTNKGNSLIALLLSRIFIPSSGSGDEHERGEGHLSGLVPGGEAQSTTNALSTSQAFRSKSAGQAPSREYETHDLLKAIDKKDLETILAIRNANFDLLLDLNQGGTTSKTSPAASQAGGSTNTPLGYAISLGKGWENVSIVLVGALSKFVNQLPDDEDEYESHPQNPNAIGGSVTKVKKSRKLQLDPRTMVRLRKIRVNLKLAIDHSIFQDQTSLLASYLQVLVMSEGSPFLHAAVEDVEHCISSRRSASGQADVGADAVERARSQVMQFVTESLRHKSDKVAAVKDYIANAQGDLLLMALWDLIKLTRSQLDAVKDNLASSGDEAELGELGNPLPIYFFARDDRVAAHFIARIGKLEHAVEGLKGAKGPPSGFVRLAGRVAEALQQGARRKTSFERLELITGVLNGKSANVHG
;
A
#
# COMPACT_ATOMS: atom_id res chain seq x y z
N MET A 1 -23.19 64.62 -25.05
CA MET A 1 -23.73 63.74 -26.11
C MET A 1 -22.59 62.87 -26.62
N PRO A 2 -22.61 61.55 -26.45
CA PRO A 2 -23.40 60.76 -25.49
C PRO A 2 -22.58 59.71 -24.70
N GLU A 3 -23.20 59.24 -23.63
CA GLU A 3 -22.91 58.01 -22.88
C GLU A 3 -23.02 56.78 -23.79
N TYR A 4 -22.21 55.75 -23.51
CA TYR A 4 -22.53 54.38 -23.91
C TYR A 4 -22.23 53.42 -22.76
N ASP A 5 -23.33 52.97 -22.17
CA ASP A 5 -23.47 51.82 -21.30
C ASP A 5 -23.22 50.53 -22.08
N ILE A 6 -22.33 49.66 -21.58
CA ILE A 6 -22.28 48.23 -21.95
C ILE A 6 -22.11 47.43 -20.66
N SER A 7 -23.23 46.97 -20.13
CA SER A 7 -23.29 45.91 -19.11
C SER A 7 -23.20 44.55 -19.80
N THR A 8 -22.07 43.86 -19.64
CA THR A 8 -21.92 42.44 -20.00
C THR A 8 -21.96 41.60 -18.73
N ASN A 9 -23.10 40.94 -18.51
CA ASN A 9 -23.34 40.02 -17.40
C ASN A 9 -22.68 38.66 -17.73
N GLN A 10 -21.47 38.41 -17.23
CA GLN A 10 -20.86 37.08 -17.21
C GLN A 10 -21.04 36.46 -15.82
N GLN A 11 -22.04 35.61 -15.67
CA GLN A 11 -22.13 34.67 -14.56
C GLN A 11 -21.02 33.62 -14.71
N SER A 12 -19.97 33.75 -13.90
CA SER A 12 -18.94 32.75 -13.73
C SER A 12 -19.53 31.52 -13.01
N HIS A 13 -19.73 30.42 -13.73
CA HIS A 13 -19.95 29.12 -13.10
C HIS A 13 -18.65 28.67 -12.44
N ALA A 14 -18.61 28.69 -11.10
CA ALA A 14 -17.51 28.11 -10.34
C ALA A 14 -17.34 26.62 -10.70
N PRO A 15 -16.10 26.11 -10.84
CA PRO A 15 -15.86 24.70 -11.09
C PRO A 15 -16.40 23.89 -9.91
N LYS A 16 -17.39 23.02 -10.19
CA LYS A 16 -17.99 22.12 -9.18
C LYS A 16 -16.87 21.24 -8.61
N SER A 17 -16.66 21.31 -7.29
CA SER A 17 -15.59 20.57 -6.61
C SER A 17 -15.75 19.06 -6.84
N GLY A 18 -14.63 18.33 -6.90
CA GLY A 18 -14.61 16.88 -7.14
C GLY A 18 -15.46 16.07 -6.16
N PHE A 19 -15.72 16.61 -4.95
CA PHE A 19 -16.63 16.02 -3.98
C PHE A 19 -18.08 15.94 -4.50
N HIS A 20 -18.54 16.94 -5.23
CA HIS A 20 -19.90 16.95 -5.77
C HIS A 20 -20.08 15.95 -6.92
N GLN A 21 -19.02 15.70 -7.69
CA GLN A 21 -19.01 14.65 -8.71
C GLN A 21 -18.97 13.25 -8.08
N ALA A 22 -18.18 13.05 -7.02
CA ALA A 22 -18.15 11.80 -6.28
C ALA A 22 -19.51 11.50 -5.59
N ALA A 23 -20.12 12.51 -4.95
CA ALA A 23 -21.45 12.38 -4.36
C ALA A 23 -22.52 12.08 -5.41
N SER A 24 -22.50 12.77 -6.56
CA SER A 24 -23.43 12.52 -7.67
C SER A 24 -23.22 11.13 -8.31
N PHE A 25 -21.99 10.61 -8.30
CA PHE A 25 -21.69 9.26 -8.78
C PHE A 25 -22.24 8.19 -7.82
N VAL A 26 -22.04 8.35 -6.51
CA VAL A 26 -22.61 7.46 -5.49
C VAL A 26 -24.14 7.49 -5.54
N GLU A 27 -24.73 8.68 -5.68
CA GLU A 27 -26.19 8.84 -5.82
C GLU A 27 -26.73 8.19 -7.11
N ARG A 28 -26.01 8.31 -8.24
CA ARG A 28 -26.34 7.58 -9.48
C ARG A 28 -26.21 6.07 -9.32
N ALA A 29 -25.12 5.59 -8.72
CA ALA A 29 -24.87 4.17 -8.51
C ALA A 29 -25.93 3.52 -7.61
N LEU A 30 -26.41 4.25 -6.60
CA LEU A 30 -27.50 3.82 -5.73
C LEU A 30 -28.88 3.93 -6.42
N SER A 31 -29.05 4.88 -7.34
CA SER A 31 -30.28 5.05 -8.13
C SER A 31 -30.45 4.03 -9.27
N PHE A 32 -29.40 3.34 -9.73
CA PHE A 32 -29.51 2.36 -10.83
C PHE A 32 -30.24 1.06 -10.44
N ARG A 33 -30.48 0.81 -9.15
CA ARG A 33 -31.27 -0.36 -8.71
C ARG A 33 -32.79 -0.15 -8.76
N THR A 34 -33.30 1.07 -8.98
CA THR A 34 -34.76 1.33 -8.94
C THR A 34 -35.45 1.40 -10.30
N ASN A 35 -34.72 1.52 -11.41
CA ASN A 35 -35.34 1.76 -12.74
C ASN A 35 -35.44 0.56 -13.68
N SER A 36 -34.89 -0.62 -13.35
CA SER A 36 -34.95 -1.80 -14.22
C SER A 36 -36.30 -2.54 -14.23
N GLN A 37 -37.36 -2.00 -13.64
CA GLN A 37 -38.71 -2.61 -13.65
C GLN A 37 -39.76 -1.84 -14.45
N ARG A 38 -39.39 -0.83 -15.26
CA ARG A 38 -40.36 -0.03 -16.01
C ARG A 38 -40.00 0.14 -17.48
N ALA A 39 -39.84 -0.96 -18.21
CA ALA A 39 -39.77 -0.90 -19.67
C ALA A 39 -40.16 -2.23 -20.32
N THR A 40 -41.43 -2.65 -20.20
CA THR A 40 -42.12 -3.54 -21.17
C THR A 40 -43.62 -3.59 -20.89
N SER A 41 -44.38 -2.62 -21.41
CA SER A 41 -45.80 -2.84 -21.69
C SER A 41 -46.36 -1.77 -22.63
N SER A 42 -46.33 -2.07 -23.93
CA SER A 42 -47.36 -1.59 -24.85
C SER A 42 -47.65 -2.64 -25.93
N SER A 43 -48.94 -2.94 -26.05
CA SER A 43 -49.70 -3.45 -27.21
C SER A 43 -49.95 -4.96 -27.41
N LEU A 44 -51.20 -5.32 -27.06
CA LEU A 44 -52.22 -6.04 -27.84
C LEU A 44 -52.26 -7.59 -27.90
N ALA A 45 -53.21 -8.11 -27.10
CA ALA A 45 -54.32 -9.01 -27.44
C ALA A 45 -54.05 -10.43 -27.98
N SER A 46 -54.28 -11.44 -27.12
CA SER A 46 -55.23 -12.54 -27.35
C SER A 46 -55.32 -13.46 -26.12
N GLU A 47 -56.52 -13.91 -25.81
CA GLU A 47 -56.93 -14.78 -24.69
C GLU A 47 -56.19 -16.13 -24.65
N GLN A 48 -55.80 -16.58 -23.44
CA GLN A 48 -55.89 -17.98 -22.98
C GLN A 48 -55.45 -18.13 -21.51
N ASP A 49 -56.27 -18.83 -20.72
CA ASP A 49 -56.12 -19.17 -19.29
C ASP A 49 -55.02 -20.23 -19.04
N VAL A 50 -54.05 -19.95 -18.14
CA VAL A 50 -53.23 -20.93 -17.37
C VAL A 50 -52.65 -20.27 -16.09
N PRO A 51 -52.57 -20.95 -14.91
CA PRO A 51 -52.41 -20.27 -13.61
C PRO A 51 -50.95 -20.04 -13.12
N SER A 52 -50.77 -18.86 -12.54
CA SER A 52 -50.11 -18.53 -11.26
C SER A 52 -49.07 -19.47 -10.62
N SER A 53 -47.80 -19.05 -10.55
CA SER A 53 -47.03 -18.82 -9.30
C SER A 53 -45.51 -18.67 -9.54
N ALA A 54 -45.06 -17.45 -9.83
CA ALA A 54 -43.67 -17.06 -9.66
C ALA A 54 -43.63 -15.85 -8.72
N GLN A 55 -43.50 -16.10 -7.42
CA GLN A 55 -43.27 -15.05 -6.42
C GLN A 55 -41.88 -14.45 -6.64
N GLN A 56 -41.82 -13.31 -7.33
CA GLN A 56 -40.66 -12.42 -7.25
C GLN A 56 -40.48 -12.00 -5.79
N ARG A 57 -39.52 -12.63 -5.09
CA ARG A 57 -39.09 -12.22 -3.76
C ARG A 57 -38.49 -10.81 -3.87
N CYS A 58 -39.25 -9.80 -3.45
CA CYS A 58 -38.73 -8.46 -3.23
C CYS A 58 -37.59 -8.54 -2.20
N LEU A 59 -36.37 -8.19 -2.62
CA LEU A 59 -35.23 -8.06 -1.71
C LEU A 59 -35.56 -7.00 -0.66
N ALA A 60 -35.49 -7.39 0.62
CA ALA A 60 -35.73 -6.49 1.73
C ALA A 60 -34.80 -5.27 1.63
N ARG A 61 -35.37 -4.06 1.69
CA ARG A 61 -34.57 -2.84 1.64
C ARG A 61 -33.79 -2.69 2.96
N PRO A 62 -32.48 -2.39 2.92
CA PRO A 62 -31.74 -2.06 4.12
C PRO A 62 -32.37 -0.84 4.78
N THR A 63 -32.60 -0.91 6.09
CA THR A 63 -33.24 0.15 6.86
C THR A 63 -32.31 0.58 7.98
N ILE A 64 -32.15 1.89 8.17
CA ILE A 64 -31.40 2.45 9.30
C ILE A 64 -32.39 2.60 10.46
N HIS A 65 -32.26 1.79 11.51
CA HIS A 65 -33.23 1.80 12.62
C HIS A 65 -33.19 3.09 13.44
N VAL A 66 -32.02 3.71 13.57
CA VAL A 66 -31.83 4.92 14.36
C VAL A 66 -30.98 5.91 13.56
N PRO A 67 -31.52 7.07 13.13
CA PRO A 67 -30.72 8.09 12.46
C PRO A 67 -29.60 8.58 13.38
N LEU A 68 -28.49 9.04 12.81
CA LEU A 68 -27.43 9.66 13.60
C LEU A 68 -27.97 10.92 14.28
N THR A 69 -27.77 11.02 15.59
CA THR A 69 -28.21 12.16 16.40
C THR A 69 -27.03 13.09 16.71
N LYS A 70 -27.30 14.27 17.28
CA LYS A 70 -26.23 15.20 17.68
C LYS A 70 -25.41 14.68 18.86
N GLU A 71 -25.97 13.76 19.63
CA GLU A 71 -25.34 13.11 20.77
C GLU A 71 -24.25 12.13 20.30
N ASP A 72 -24.47 11.44 19.18
CA ASP A 72 -23.48 10.54 18.57
C ASP A 72 -22.17 11.25 18.17
N LEU A 73 -22.26 12.54 17.83
CA LEU A 73 -21.10 13.38 17.54
C LEU A 73 -20.27 13.69 18.80
N LYS A 74 -20.87 13.63 19.98
CA LYS A 74 -20.22 13.95 21.27
C LYS A 74 -19.66 12.70 21.97
N GLU A 75 -20.22 11.52 21.69
CA GLU A 75 -19.87 10.25 22.35
C GLU A 75 -18.79 9.43 21.63
N THR A 76 -18.17 9.94 20.57
CA THR A 76 -17.05 9.30 19.86
C THR A 76 -15.76 9.34 20.67
N ARG A 77 -15.77 8.75 21.87
CA ARG A 77 -14.59 8.47 22.70
C ARG A 77 -14.00 7.09 22.41
N ILE A 78 -14.86 6.15 22.00
CA ILE A 78 -14.54 4.75 21.69
C ILE A 78 -14.91 4.50 20.23
N PHE A 79 -14.06 3.77 19.50
CA PHE A 79 -14.39 3.37 18.13
C PHE A 79 -15.54 2.34 18.14
N PRO A 80 -16.61 2.53 17.35
CA PRO A 80 -17.73 1.61 17.35
C PRO A 80 -17.32 0.19 16.93
N HIS A 81 -17.75 -0.80 17.69
CA HIS A 81 -17.53 -2.21 17.34
C HIS A 81 -18.58 -2.67 16.33
N LEU A 82 -18.14 -3.09 15.14
CA LEU A 82 -19.00 -3.72 14.13
C LEU A 82 -18.85 -5.25 14.21
N PRO A 83 -19.89 -6.00 14.64
CA PRO A 83 -19.79 -7.46 14.72
C PRO A 83 -19.74 -8.08 13.32
N ASP A 84 -19.01 -9.19 13.20
CA ASP A 84 -18.81 -9.90 11.93
C ASP A 84 -20.13 -10.36 11.29
N SER A 85 -21.10 -10.77 12.11
CA SER A 85 -22.45 -11.12 11.66
C SER A 85 -23.16 -9.96 10.96
N GLN A 86 -22.88 -8.71 11.33
CA GLN A 86 -23.44 -7.54 10.66
C GLN A 86 -22.86 -7.40 9.25
N ILE A 87 -21.56 -7.61 9.09
CA ILE A 87 -20.88 -7.55 7.78
C ILE A 87 -21.39 -8.69 6.88
N GLU A 88 -21.60 -9.88 7.45
CA GLU A 88 -22.19 -11.02 6.77
C GLU A 88 -23.64 -10.75 6.32
N ASN A 89 -24.44 -10.11 7.17
CA ASN A 89 -25.81 -9.72 6.82
C ASN A 89 -25.84 -8.63 5.73
N LEU A 90 -24.90 -7.68 5.76
CA LEU A 90 -24.79 -6.60 4.77
C LEU A 90 -24.36 -7.10 3.38
N LEU A 91 -23.53 -8.15 3.35
CA LEU A 91 -23.03 -8.78 2.14
C LEU A 91 -23.33 -10.28 2.20
N PRO A 92 -24.58 -10.73 1.98
CA PRO A 92 -24.90 -12.15 1.99
C PRO A 92 -24.34 -12.86 0.76
N GLY A 93 -24.03 -14.16 0.87
CA GLY A 93 -23.57 -15.01 -0.24
C GLY A 93 -22.08 -15.34 -0.19
N GLU A 94 -21.68 -16.54 -0.63
CA GLU A 94 -20.27 -16.97 -0.62
C GLU A 94 -19.42 -16.18 -1.63
N GLU A 95 -20.03 -15.72 -2.72
CA GLU A 95 -19.41 -14.94 -3.78
C GLU A 95 -18.89 -13.57 -3.31
N LEU A 96 -19.39 -13.07 -2.17
CA LEU A 96 -18.98 -11.80 -1.56
C LEU A 96 -17.97 -11.96 -0.42
N GLU A 97 -17.46 -13.16 -0.14
CA GLU A 97 -16.50 -13.42 0.94
C GLU A 97 -15.26 -12.53 0.85
N GLN A 98 -14.71 -12.37 -0.35
CA GLN A 98 -13.55 -11.50 -0.57
C GLN A 98 -13.85 -10.03 -0.23
N ALA A 99 -15.06 -9.55 -0.55
CA ALA A 99 -15.49 -8.20 -0.22
C ALA A 99 -15.69 -8.01 1.29
N ARG A 100 -16.22 -9.02 1.99
CA ARG A 100 -16.30 -9.03 3.46
C ARG A 100 -14.92 -8.89 4.09
N GLN A 101 -13.93 -9.64 3.60
CA GLN A 101 -12.56 -9.55 4.08
C GLN A 101 -11.95 -8.16 3.87
N TRP A 102 -12.20 -7.52 2.72
CA TRP A 102 -11.74 -6.15 2.47
C TRP A 102 -12.39 -5.13 3.41
N ILE A 103 -13.70 -5.24 3.65
CA ILE A 103 -14.41 -4.36 4.60
C ILE A 103 -13.88 -4.57 6.02
N LYS A 104 -13.69 -5.81 6.47
CA LYS A 104 -13.10 -6.13 7.78
C LYS A 104 -11.71 -5.49 7.93
N ALA A 105 -10.86 -5.62 6.90
CA ALA A 105 -9.53 -5.01 6.90
C ALA A 105 -9.59 -3.47 6.96
N ALA A 106 -10.50 -2.84 6.21
CA ALA A 106 -10.68 -1.39 6.21
C ALA A 106 -11.18 -0.87 7.57
N ILE A 107 -12.17 -1.53 8.19
CA ILE A 107 -12.68 -1.15 9.51
C ILE A 107 -11.60 -1.32 10.59
N GLN A 108 -10.80 -2.38 10.50
CA GLN A 108 -9.67 -2.57 11.41
C GLN A 108 -8.61 -1.48 11.25
N ASP A 109 -8.34 -1.03 10.01
CA ASP A 109 -7.42 0.08 9.76
C ASP A 109 -7.97 1.41 10.31
N MET A 110 -9.27 1.68 10.10
CA MET A 110 -9.96 2.83 10.70
C MET A 110 -9.87 2.82 12.24
N HIS A 111 -10.05 1.65 12.86
CA HIS A 111 -9.94 1.49 14.31
C HIS A 111 -8.50 1.73 14.79
N LEU A 112 -7.50 1.15 14.12
CA LEU A 112 -6.10 1.35 14.47
C LEU A 112 -5.68 2.83 14.34
N ASN A 113 -6.06 3.48 13.22
CA ASN A 113 -5.82 4.91 13.01
C ASN A 113 -6.51 5.76 14.08
N TYR A 114 -7.71 5.36 14.50
CA TYR A 114 -8.44 6.02 15.58
C TYR A 114 -7.73 5.84 16.93
N ASP A 115 -7.22 4.65 17.27
CA ASP A 115 -6.51 4.42 18.54
C ASP A 115 -5.16 5.14 18.61
N LEU A 116 -4.46 5.22 17.48
CA LEU A 116 -3.17 5.87 17.36
C LEU A 116 -3.25 7.39 17.21
N ASP A 117 -4.46 7.96 17.03
CA ASP A 117 -4.65 9.39 16.91
C ASP A 117 -4.26 10.11 18.21
N PRO A 118 -3.24 10.98 18.18
CA PRO A 118 -2.86 11.74 19.36
C PRO A 118 -4.02 12.64 19.80
N LYS A 119 -4.50 12.45 21.04
CA LYS A 119 -5.49 13.34 21.68
C LYS A 119 -4.89 14.70 22.07
N LEU A 120 -4.11 15.32 21.18
CA LEU A 120 -3.55 16.65 21.39
C LEU A 120 -4.73 17.62 21.51
N LEU A 121 -4.83 18.29 22.66
CA LEU A 121 -5.91 19.23 23.03
C LEU A 121 -7.29 18.61 23.32
N GLY A 122 -7.37 17.28 23.50
CA GLY A 122 -8.63 16.61 23.86
C GLY A 122 -9.58 16.38 22.68
N GLU A 123 -9.18 16.72 21.46
CA GLU A 123 -9.92 16.45 20.23
C GLU A 123 -9.14 15.49 19.32
N ARG A 124 -9.88 14.62 18.62
CA ARG A 124 -9.34 13.74 17.58
C ARG A 124 -9.35 14.45 16.22
N SER A 125 -8.53 14.00 15.29
CA SER A 125 -8.55 14.50 13.91
C SER A 125 -9.92 14.32 13.25
N ASP A 126 -10.28 15.23 12.34
CA ASP A 126 -11.58 15.19 11.64
C ASP A 126 -11.73 13.92 10.79
N THR A 127 -10.63 13.39 10.24
CA THR A 127 -10.61 12.11 9.52
C THR A 127 -11.01 10.96 10.43
N ASN A 128 -10.46 10.88 11.64
CA ASN A 128 -10.80 9.81 12.58
C ASN A 128 -12.18 9.97 13.20
N LYS A 129 -12.64 11.22 13.43
CA LYS A 129 -14.05 11.50 13.73
C LYS A 129 -14.95 10.95 12.60
N GLY A 130 -14.64 11.24 11.34
CA GLY A 130 -15.35 10.71 10.18
C GLY A 130 -15.35 9.18 10.09
N ASN A 131 -14.18 8.54 10.26
CA ASN A 131 -14.06 7.08 10.26
C ASN A 131 -14.91 6.43 11.36
N SER A 132 -14.91 7.00 12.57
CA SER A 132 -15.73 6.49 13.67
C SER A 132 -17.23 6.62 13.37
N LEU A 133 -17.67 7.70 12.71
CA LEU A 133 -19.05 7.88 12.30
C LEU A 133 -19.46 6.92 11.18
N ILE A 134 -18.56 6.62 10.24
CA ILE A 134 -18.80 5.60 9.20
C ILE A 134 -19.01 4.22 9.86
N ALA A 135 -18.13 3.83 10.79
CA ALA A 135 -18.29 2.59 11.53
C ALA A 135 -19.60 2.55 12.34
N LEU A 136 -19.97 3.67 12.97
CA LEU A 136 -21.24 3.81 13.69
C LEU A 136 -22.43 3.65 12.73
N LEU A 137 -22.40 4.31 11.57
CA LEU A 137 -23.46 4.20 10.58
C LEU A 137 -23.62 2.76 10.10
N LEU A 138 -22.52 2.07 9.78
CA LEU A 138 -22.54 0.66 9.38
C LEU A 138 -23.14 -0.25 10.45
N SER A 139 -22.87 0.04 11.74
CA SER A 139 -23.44 -0.71 12.87
C SER A 139 -24.95 -0.57 13.02
N ARG A 140 -25.54 0.50 12.45
CA ARG A 140 -26.98 0.81 12.54
C ARG A 140 -27.79 0.39 11.32
N ILE A 141 -27.14 0.03 10.20
CA ILE A 141 -27.83 -0.48 9.02
C ILE A 141 -28.25 -1.91 9.30
N PHE A 142 -29.55 -2.16 9.43
CA PHE A 142 -30.10 -3.49 9.60
C PHE A 142 -30.72 -3.98 8.30
N ILE A 143 -30.44 -5.23 7.96
CA ILE A 143 -31.11 -5.94 6.88
C ILE A 143 -31.97 -7.01 7.55
N PRO A 144 -33.30 -6.90 7.47
CA PRO A 144 -34.19 -7.93 7.99
C PRO A 144 -33.84 -9.26 7.30
N SER A 145 -33.30 -10.21 8.06
CA SER A 145 -33.12 -11.58 7.60
C SER A 145 -34.50 -12.11 7.23
N SER A 146 -34.74 -12.38 5.95
CA SER A 146 -36.01 -12.94 5.49
C SER A 146 -36.24 -14.27 6.21
N GLY A 147 -37.20 -14.27 7.13
CA GLY A 147 -37.42 -15.37 8.07
C GLY A 147 -37.53 -16.72 7.37
N SER A 148 -36.75 -17.68 7.86
CA SER A 148 -37.15 -19.08 7.89
C SER A 148 -38.48 -19.16 8.63
N GLY A 149 -39.52 -19.64 7.97
CA GLY A 149 -40.86 -19.74 8.53
C GLY A 149 -40.89 -20.57 9.81
N ASP A 150 -41.65 -20.07 10.78
CA ASP A 150 -42.15 -20.82 11.93
C ASP A 150 -42.93 -22.05 11.44
N GLU A 151 -42.39 -23.24 11.67
CA GLU A 151 -43.20 -24.45 11.79
C GLU A 151 -43.45 -24.71 13.28
N HIS A 152 -44.71 -24.60 13.69
CA HIS A 152 -45.20 -24.99 15.00
C HIS A 152 -45.62 -26.47 15.02
N GLU A 153 -45.03 -27.19 15.98
CA GLU A 153 -45.60 -28.22 16.88
C GLU A 153 -46.35 -29.47 16.36
N ARG A 154 -45.77 -30.63 16.70
CA ARG A 154 -46.36 -31.85 17.32
C ARG A 154 -45.24 -32.89 17.47
N GLY A 155 -45.01 -33.64 18.53
CA GLY A 155 -45.61 -33.91 19.83
C GLY A 155 -44.85 -35.12 20.44
N GLU A 156 -45.15 -35.47 21.70
CA GLU A 156 -44.70 -36.67 22.46
C GLU A 156 -43.23 -36.67 22.94
N GLY A 157 -42.86 -37.01 24.17
CA GLY A 157 -43.52 -37.70 25.28
C GLY A 157 -42.47 -38.61 25.99
N HIS A 158 -42.52 -38.68 27.33
CA HIS A 158 -41.81 -39.62 28.23
C HIS A 158 -40.43 -39.26 28.85
N LEU A 159 -40.50 -38.65 30.04
CA LEU A 159 -40.18 -39.20 31.38
C LEU A 159 -38.92 -40.07 31.63
N SER A 160 -38.15 -39.62 32.64
CA SER A 160 -37.66 -40.33 33.85
C SER A 160 -36.15 -40.57 34.06
N GLY A 161 -35.71 -40.22 35.28
CA GLY A 161 -34.65 -40.92 36.06
C GLY A 161 -33.33 -40.16 36.22
N LEU A 162 -33.09 -39.42 37.32
CA LEU A 162 -32.42 -39.86 38.58
C LEU A 162 -30.93 -40.31 38.44
N VAL A 163 -29.99 -39.38 38.74
CA VAL A 163 -28.93 -39.35 39.81
C VAL A 163 -28.16 -40.67 40.14
N PRO A 164 -26.88 -40.72 40.66
CA PRO A 164 -25.77 -39.76 40.88
C PRO A 164 -24.34 -40.24 40.43
N GLY A 165 -23.33 -39.37 40.55
CA GLY A 165 -22.07 -39.64 41.29
C GLY A 165 -20.86 -40.34 40.62
N GLY A 166 -19.64 -39.92 41.03
CA GLY A 166 -18.34 -40.60 40.81
C GLY A 166 -17.29 -39.70 40.15
N GLU A 167 -16.39 -39.04 40.91
CA GLU A 167 -15.02 -39.48 41.27
C GLU A 167 -14.12 -39.77 40.05
N ALA A 168 -13.13 -38.93 39.74
CA ALA A 168 -11.75 -38.91 40.28
C ALA A 168 -10.89 -40.14 39.89
N GLN A 169 -9.87 -39.90 39.05
CA GLN A 169 -8.51 -40.52 38.98
C GLN A 169 -7.97 -40.37 37.55
N SER A 170 -6.89 -39.64 37.31
CA SER A 170 -5.49 -40.03 37.54
C SER A 170 -5.04 -41.19 36.64
N THR A 171 -4.38 -40.87 35.52
CA THR A 171 -3.35 -41.73 34.93
C THR A 171 -2.18 -40.89 34.42
N THR A 172 -1.09 -41.04 35.16
CA THR A 172 0.30 -40.76 34.82
C THR A 172 0.69 -41.37 33.48
N ASN A 173 1.34 -40.60 32.60
CA ASN A 173 2.10 -41.18 31.49
C ASN A 173 3.59 -40.89 31.67
N ALA A 174 4.32 -41.99 31.72
CA ALA A 174 5.73 -42.11 31.99
C ALA A 174 6.57 -41.79 30.76
N LEU A 175 7.69 -41.12 31.04
CA LEU A 175 9.04 -41.35 30.53
C LEU A 175 9.17 -42.28 29.30
N SER A 176 9.66 -41.70 28.20
CA SER A 176 10.44 -42.44 27.22
C SER A 176 11.69 -41.64 26.84
N THR A 177 12.77 -42.04 27.50
CA THR A 177 14.16 -41.79 27.18
C THR A 177 14.47 -42.14 25.73
N SER A 178 15.02 -41.17 24.98
CA SER A 178 15.92 -41.47 23.87
C SER A 178 17.06 -40.46 23.86
N GLN A 179 18.23 -40.96 24.26
CA GLN A 179 19.53 -40.31 24.13
C GLN A 179 19.90 -40.23 22.66
N ALA A 180 20.19 -39.03 22.16
CA ALA A 180 20.96 -38.83 20.94
C ALA A 180 21.89 -37.61 21.09
N PHE A 181 23.18 -37.91 21.03
CA PHE A 181 24.33 -37.06 20.70
C PHE A 181 24.14 -35.53 20.71
N ARG A 182 24.61 -34.89 21.79
CA ARG A 182 24.84 -33.44 21.85
C ARG A 182 26.27 -33.10 21.40
N SER A 183 26.37 -32.53 20.21
CA SER A 183 27.52 -31.72 19.80
C SER A 183 27.56 -30.45 20.67
N LYS A 184 28.70 -30.15 21.28
CA LYS A 184 28.92 -28.94 22.09
C LYS A 184 28.97 -27.71 21.17
N SER A 185 27.85 -27.01 21.00
CA SER A 185 27.84 -25.61 20.62
C SER A 185 27.91 -24.75 21.88
N ALA A 186 28.67 -23.64 21.81
CA ALA A 186 28.77 -22.66 22.88
C ALA A 186 27.36 -22.21 23.29
N GLY A 187 27.06 -22.32 24.58
CA GLY A 187 25.72 -22.05 25.12
C GLY A 187 25.28 -20.62 24.84
N GLN A 188 24.30 -20.47 23.97
CA GLN A 188 23.46 -19.28 23.92
C GLN A 188 22.86 -19.12 25.33
N ALA A 189 23.18 -18.00 25.98
CA ALA A 189 22.52 -17.61 27.22
C ALA A 189 21.00 -17.64 27.01
N PRO A 190 20.20 -18.07 28.01
CA PRO A 190 18.76 -18.11 27.90
C PRO A 190 18.24 -16.74 27.44
N SER A 191 17.34 -16.75 26.45
CA SER A 191 16.76 -15.53 25.90
C SER A 191 16.05 -14.78 27.02
N ARG A 192 16.65 -13.69 27.50
CA ARG A 192 16.00 -12.79 28.44
C ARG A 192 14.70 -12.29 27.81
N GLU A 193 13.59 -12.47 28.51
CA GLU A 193 12.32 -11.86 28.13
C GLU A 193 12.44 -10.36 28.42
N TYR A 194 12.47 -9.55 27.36
CA TYR A 194 12.49 -8.11 27.47
C TYR A 194 11.06 -7.58 27.55
N GLU A 195 10.87 -6.54 28.34
CA GLU A 195 9.59 -5.83 28.48
C GLU A 195 9.70 -4.36 28.02
N THR A 196 8.57 -3.67 27.89
CA THR A 196 8.53 -2.24 27.51
C THR A 196 9.42 -1.37 28.40
N HIS A 197 9.47 -1.65 29.71
CA HIS A 197 10.25 -0.85 30.65
C HIS A 197 11.77 -0.99 30.41
N ASP A 198 12.25 -2.15 29.95
CA ASP A 198 13.65 -2.35 29.57
C ASP A 198 13.99 -1.51 28.33
N LEU A 199 13.09 -1.47 27.33
CA LEU A 199 13.27 -0.67 26.12
C LEU A 199 13.33 0.83 26.44
N LEU A 200 12.38 1.35 27.22
CA LEU A 200 12.36 2.76 27.60
C LEU A 200 13.62 3.15 28.38
N LYS A 201 14.06 2.32 29.33
CA LYS A 201 15.30 2.53 30.08
C LYS A 201 16.53 2.50 29.18
N ALA A 202 16.55 1.63 28.17
CA ALA A 202 17.62 1.58 27.18
C ALA A 202 17.64 2.85 26.32
N ILE A 203 16.49 3.37 25.91
CA ILE A 203 16.36 4.65 25.19
C ILE A 203 16.88 5.82 26.05
N ASP A 204 16.43 5.92 27.31
CA ASP A 204 16.86 6.99 28.22
C ASP A 204 18.39 7.01 28.42
N LYS A 205 18.99 5.82 28.52
CA LYS A 205 20.44 5.64 28.70
C LYS A 205 21.23 5.66 27.40
N LYS A 206 20.57 5.72 26.24
CA LYS A 206 21.19 5.57 24.91
C LYS A 206 21.97 4.26 24.76
N ASP A 207 21.47 3.20 25.40
CA ASP A 207 22.05 1.86 25.34
C ASP A 207 21.64 1.18 24.04
N LEU A 208 22.42 1.45 22.98
CA LEU A 208 22.16 0.93 21.64
C LEU A 208 22.27 -0.59 21.57
N GLU A 209 23.13 -1.21 22.39
CA GLU A 209 23.34 -2.65 22.41
C GLU A 209 22.08 -3.36 22.93
N THR A 210 21.52 -2.86 24.03
CA THR A 210 20.26 -3.40 24.57
C THR A 210 19.10 -3.23 23.58
N ILE A 211 19.00 -2.08 22.88
CA ILE A 211 17.97 -1.87 21.84
C ILE A 211 18.12 -2.89 20.71
N LEU A 212 19.34 -3.17 20.27
CA LEU A 212 19.62 -4.17 19.23
C LEU A 212 19.33 -5.60 19.70
N ALA A 213 19.58 -5.91 20.97
CA ALA A 213 19.21 -7.19 21.58
C ALA A 213 17.69 -7.36 21.65
N ILE A 214 16.96 -6.32 22.07
CA ILE A 214 15.49 -6.27 22.08
C ILE A 214 14.94 -6.46 20.66
N ARG A 215 15.48 -5.77 19.66
CA ARG A 215 15.09 -5.93 18.25
C ARG A 215 15.11 -7.41 17.82
N ASN A 216 16.19 -8.12 18.17
CA ASN A 216 16.38 -9.51 17.76
C ASN A 216 15.48 -10.48 18.53
N ALA A 217 15.18 -10.18 19.80
CA ALA A 217 14.37 -11.04 20.67
C ALA A 217 12.86 -10.78 20.50
N ASN A 218 12.45 -9.52 20.44
CA ASN A 218 11.05 -9.10 20.39
C ASN A 218 10.90 -7.76 19.63
N PHE A 219 10.86 -7.84 18.30
CA PHE A 219 10.68 -6.68 17.42
C PHE A 219 9.39 -5.89 17.70
N ASP A 220 8.34 -6.56 18.18
CA ASP A 220 7.03 -5.94 18.40
C ASP A 220 7.09 -4.81 19.46
N LEU A 221 8.02 -4.89 20.42
CA LEU A 221 8.28 -3.84 21.40
C LEU A 221 8.79 -2.53 20.78
N LEU A 222 9.43 -2.58 19.59
CA LEU A 222 9.88 -1.39 18.88
C LEU A 222 8.73 -0.66 18.16
N LEU A 223 7.57 -1.30 18.03
CA LEU A 223 6.43 -0.77 17.30
C LEU A 223 5.40 -0.12 18.21
N ASP A 224 5.23 -0.63 19.43
CA ASP A 224 4.11 -0.23 20.28
C ASP A 224 4.49 -0.37 21.75
N LEU A 225 4.42 0.74 22.49
CA LEU A 225 4.71 0.74 23.93
C LEU A 225 3.64 -0.01 24.73
N ASN A 226 2.46 -0.28 24.16
CA ASN A 226 1.35 -0.93 24.86
C ASN A 226 1.43 -2.46 24.88
N GLN A 227 2.36 -3.10 24.17
CA GLN A 227 2.41 -4.56 24.05
C GLN A 227 3.18 -5.30 25.15
N GLY A 228 3.74 -4.59 26.13
CA GLY A 228 4.44 -5.19 27.28
C GLY A 228 3.49 -5.62 28.39
N GLY A 229 2.85 -6.79 28.23
CA GLY A 229 2.20 -7.52 29.34
C GLY A 229 0.73 -7.93 29.08
N THR A 230 0.37 -9.14 29.49
CA THR A 230 -1.00 -9.72 29.44
C THR A 230 -2.02 -9.02 30.35
N THR A 231 -1.65 -7.91 30.98
CA THR A 231 -2.55 -7.09 31.79
C THR A 231 -2.63 -5.70 31.16
N SER A 232 -3.82 -5.35 30.67
CA SER A 232 -4.20 -4.09 30.00
C SER A 232 -4.09 -2.85 30.91
N LYS A 233 -2.98 -2.69 31.63
CA LYS A 233 -2.66 -1.47 32.36
C LYS A 233 -1.51 -0.81 31.63
N THR A 234 -1.82 0.20 30.82
CA THR A 234 -0.83 1.12 30.26
C THR A 234 0.12 1.53 31.38
N SER A 235 1.42 1.22 31.24
CA SER A 235 2.43 1.61 32.21
C SER A 235 2.31 3.13 32.45
N PRO A 236 2.42 3.62 33.69
CA PRO A 236 2.38 5.05 33.99
C PRO A 236 3.42 5.85 33.18
N ALA A 237 4.51 5.22 32.75
CA ALA A 237 5.50 5.83 31.85
C ALA A 237 4.98 6.04 30.42
N ALA A 238 4.19 5.11 29.87
CA ALA A 238 3.54 5.27 28.57
C ALA A 238 2.44 6.35 28.64
N SER A 239 1.73 6.42 29.76
CA SER A 239 0.69 7.42 30.01
C SER A 239 1.24 8.85 30.17
N GLN A 240 2.47 9.00 30.69
CA GLN A 240 3.15 10.31 30.79
C GLN A 240 3.70 10.81 29.45
N ALA A 241 3.90 9.92 28.47
CA ALA A 241 4.51 10.30 27.22
C ALA A 241 3.60 11.22 26.38
N GLY A 242 2.27 11.11 26.49
CA GLY A 242 1.31 12.00 25.83
C GLY A 242 1.15 11.75 24.32
N GLY A 243 -0.05 11.33 23.91
CA GLY A 243 -0.62 11.43 22.55
C GLY A 243 0.20 10.93 21.36
N SER A 244 1.27 11.64 21.00
CA SER A 244 2.12 11.43 19.81
C SER A 244 3.41 10.64 20.09
N THR A 245 3.72 10.35 21.35
CA THR A 245 4.94 9.65 21.81
C THR A 245 4.69 8.20 22.21
N ASN A 246 3.52 7.65 21.88
CA ASN A 246 3.12 6.27 22.21
C ASN A 246 3.97 5.21 21.48
N THR A 247 4.97 5.63 20.71
CA THR A 247 5.89 4.78 19.97
C THR A 247 7.31 4.99 20.51
N PRO A 248 8.15 3.94 20.58
CA PRO A 248 9.53 4.10 21.03
C PRO A 248 10.32 5.13 20.20
N LEU A 249 10.04 5.21 18.91
CA LEU A 249 10.63 6.21 18.01
C LEU A 249 10.14 7.63 18.34
N GLY A 250 8.84 7.81 18.56
CA GLY A 250 8.26 9.08 18.97
C GLY A 250 8.81 9.56 20.31
N TYR A 251 9.00 8.64 21.26
CA TYR A 251 9.65 8.90 22.54
C TYR A 251 11.13 9.30 22.38
N ALA A 252 11.91 8.60 21.57
CA ALA A 252 13.30 8.99 21.30
C ALA A 252 13.40 10.40 20.70
N ILE A 253 12.47 10.77 19.79
CA ILE A 253 12.40 12.11 19.21
C ILE A 253 12.02 13.17 20.27
N SER A 254 11.14 12.84 21.24
CA SER A 254 10.68 13.80 22.26
C SER A 254 11.78 14.22 23.23
N LEU A 255 12.75 13.34 23.46
CA LEU A 255 13.93 13.60 24.28
C LEU A 255 14.91 14.60 23.61
N GLY A 256 14.72 14.91 22.33
CA GLY A 256 15.47 15.94 21.62
C GLY A 256 16.66 15.42 20.80
N LYS A 257 17.43 16.36 20.23
CA LYS A 257 18.56 16.08 19.31
C LYS A 257 19.63 15.15 19.89
N GLY A 258 19.78 15.11 21.21
CA GLY A 258 20.73 14.21 21.88
C GLY A 258 20.44 12.72 21.66
N TRP A 259 19.23 12.35 21.23
CA TRP A 259 18.78 10.97 21.00
C TRP A 259 18.70 10.60 19.53
N GLU A 260 19.24 11.42 18.62
CA GLU A 260 19.25 11.15 17.18
C GLU A 260 19.85 9.78 16.83
N ASN A 261 20.95 9.37 17.49
CA ASN A 261 21.54 8.04 17.30
C ASN A 261 20.59 6.90 17.68
N VAL A 262 19.75 7.10 18.69
CA VAL A 262 18.71 6.14 19.08
C VAL A 262 17.64 6.07 17.99
N SER A 263 17.18 7.21 17.48
CA SER A 263 16.24 7.29 16.36
C SER A 263 16.79 6.61 15.10
N ILE A 264 18.09 6.77 14.79
CA ILE A 264 18.78 6.07 13.69
C ILE A 264 18.70 4.55 13.89
N VAL A 265 19.01 4.05 15.08
CA VAL A 265 18.97 2.60 15.36
C VAL A 265 17.55 2.05 15.26
N LEU A 266 16.56 2.78 15.79
CA LEU A 266 15.15 2.39 15.70
C LEU A 266 14.67 2.33 14.25
N VAL A 267 14.91 3.37 13.45
CA VAL A 267 14.53 3.40 12.04
C VAL A 267 15.31 2.39 11.21
N GLY A 268 16.59 2.16 11.54
CA GLY A 268 17.39 1.09 10.95
C GLY A 268 16.81 -0.31 11.24
N ALA A 269 16.25 -0.52 12.44
CA ALA A 269 15.53 -1.75 12.76
C ALA A 269 14.25 -1.91 11.94
N LEU A 270 13.47 -0.83 11.78
CA LEU A 270 12.26 -0.84 10.93
C LEU A 270 12.61 -1.12 9.46
N SER A 271 13.64 -0.45 8.94
CA SER A 271 14.15 -0.65 7.57
C SER A 271 14.61 -2.08 7.35
N LYS A 272 15.35 -2.66 8.30
CA LYS A 272 15.81 -4.05 8.21
C LYS A 272 14.63 -5.03 8.17
N PHE A 273 13.58 -4.81 8.97
CA PHE A 273 12.38 -5.64 8.91
C PHE A 273 11.70 -5.56 7.54
N VAL A 274 11.51 -4.35 7.00
CA VAL A 274 10.89 -4.14 5.69
C VAL A 274 11.69 -4.80 4.56
N ASN A 275 13.02 -4.66 4.57
CA ASN A 275 13.91 -5.23 3.54
C ASN A 275 14.09 -6.76 3.66
N GLN A 276 13.60 -7.40 4.73
CA GLN A 276 13.67 -8.86 4.92
C GLN A 276 12.35 -9.55 4.56
N LEU A 277 11.34 -8.78 4.18
CA LEU A 277 10.10 -9.36 3.68
C LEU A 277 10.39 -10.09 2.36
N PRO A 278 9.71 -11.22 2.11
CA PRO A 278 9.80 -11.87 0.81
C PRO A 278 9.37 -10.87 -0.27
N ASP A 279 10.16 -10.75 -1.34
CA ASP A 279 9.82 -9.96 -2.52
C ASP A 279 9.08 -10.85 -3.53
N ASP A 280 8.18 -10.24 -4.32
CA ASP A 280 7.50 -10.95 -5.42
C ASP A 280 8.49 -11.44 -6.51
N GLU A 281 9.69 -10.84 -6.56
CA GLU A 281 10.72 -11.10 -7.58
C GLU A 281 11.35 -12.50 -7.48
N ASP A 282 11.31 -13.15 -6.31
CA ASP A 282 11.78 -14.53 -6.16
C ASP A 282 10.98 -15.52 -7.05
N GLU A 283 9.77 -15.13 -7.50
CA GLU A 283 8.95 -15.90 -8.44
C GLU A 283 9.47 -15.80 -9.90
N TYR A 284 10.21 -14.75 -10.26
CA TYR A 284 10.76 -14.56 -11.62
C TYR A 284 12.09 -15.29 -11.85
N GLU A 285 12.94 -15.44 -10.82
CA GLU A 285 14.22 -16.17 -10.93
C GLU A 285 14.07 -17.70 -10.83
N SER A 286 12.95 -18.20 -10.29
CA SER A 286 12.73 -19.63 -10.03
C SER A 286 11.93 -20.35 -11.13
N HIS A 287 12.41 -20.29 -12.38
CA HIS A 287 12.02 -21.25 -13.42
C HIS A 287 13.16 -22.21 -13.75
N PRO A 288 12.93 -23.54 -13.69
CA PRO A 288 14.00 -24.52 -13.83
C PRO A 288 14.58 -24.47 -15.24
N GLN A 289 15.87 -24.12 -15.31
CA GLN A 289 16.74 -24.29 -16.46
C GLN A 289 16.95 -25.79 -16.76
N ASN A 290 15.90 -26.48 -17.22
CA ASN A 290 16.03 -27.88 -17.65
C ASN A 290 15.76 -28.00 -19.15
N PRO A 291 16.78 -27.84 -20.02
CA PRO A 291 16.62 -27.79 -21.47
C PRO A 291 16.30 -29.14 -22.14
N ASN A 292 16.10 -30.23 -21.39
CA ASN A 292 15.98 -31.60 -21.95
C ASN A 292 14.56 -32.19 -21.97
N ALA A 293 13.50 -31.42 -21.69
CA ALA A 293 12.13 -31.91 -21.81
C ALA A 293 11.53 -31.61 -23.20
N ILE A 294 11.90 -32.42 -24.19
CA ILE A 294 11.26 -32.45 -25.51
C ILE A 294 9.82 -32.98 -25.33
N GLY A 295 8.82 -32.10 -25.40
CA GLY A 295 7.39 -32.49 -25.45
C GLY A 295 6.43 -31.83 -24.45
N GLY A 296 6.76 -30.68 -23.84
CA GLY A 296 5.90 -30.01 -22.86
C GLY A 296 4.84 -29.09 -23.47
N SER A 297 3.55 -29.43 -23.29
CA SER A 297 2.40 -28.55 -23.56
C SER A 297 2.57 -27.18 -22.90
N VAL A 298 2.19 -26.10 -23.58
CA VAL A 298 2.14 -24.72 -23.07
C VAL A 298 1.39 -24.69 -21.73
N THR A 299 2.12 -24.72 -20.62
CA THR A 299 1.54 -24.54 -19.29
C THR A 299 1.14 -23.09 -19.20
N LYS A 300 -0.18 -22.85 -19.11
CA LYS A 300 -0.75 -21.52 -18.85
C LYS A 300 0.01 -20.92 -17.66
N VAL A 301 0.69 -19.80 -17.90
CA VAL A 301 1.37 -19.01 -16.87
C VAL A 301 0.37 -18.80 -15.75
N LYS A 302 0.60 -19.49 -14.64
CA LYS A 302 -0.23 -19.44 -13.46
C LYS A 302 -0.13 -18.01 -12.96
N LYS A 303 -1.24 -17.26 -13.05
CA LYS A 303 -1.41 -15.89 -12.58
C LYS A 303 -0.63 -15.75 -11.25
N SER A 304 0.35 -14.84 -11.20
CA SER A 304 1.20 -14.62 -10.03
C SER A 304 0.27 -14.53 -8.81
N ARG A 305 0.45 -15.46 -7.88
CA ARG A 305 -0.33 -15.42 -6.64
C ARG A 305 0.24 -14.23 -5.91
N LYS A 306 -0.52 -13.12 -5.86
CA LYS A 306 -0.23 -11.97 -5.00
C LYS A 306 0.36 -12.50 -3.70
N LEU A 307 1.61 -12.16 -3.40
CA LEU A 307 2.29 -12.65 -2.22
C LEU A 307 1.49 -12.22 -1.01
N GLN A 308 0.70 -13.17 -0.49
CA GLN A 308 -0.20 -12.92 0.61
C GLN A 308 0.64 -13.03 1.87
N LEU A 309 1.16 -11.89 2.33
CA LEU A 309 1.88 -11.80 3.58
C LEU A 309 1.00 -12.28 4.74
N ASP A 310 1.62 -12.96 5.70
CA ASP A 310 0.98 -13.40 6.93
C ASP A 310 0.25 -12.22 7.62
N PRO A 311 -1.00 -12.39 8.10
CA PRO A 311 -1.74 -11.32 8.77
C PRO A 311 -0.96 -10.61 9.88
N ARG A 312 -0.11 -11.31 10.63
CA ARG A 312 0.74 -10.69 11.66
C ARG A 312 1.76 -9.73 11.06
N THR A 313 2.39 -10.10 9.95
CA THR A 313 3.31 -9.24 9.20
C THR A 313 2.60 -8.01 8.65
N MET A 314 1.38 -8.17 8.14
CA MET A 314 0.55 -7.04 7.69
C MET A 314 0.21 -6.07 8.83
N VAL A 315 -0.12 -6.58 10.02
CA VAL A 315 -0.35 -5.74 11.21
C VAL A 315 0.92 -4.98 11.59
N ARG A 316 2.09 -5.64 11.57
CA ARG A 316 3.39 -4.98 11.81
C ARG A 316 3.67 -3.87 10.81
N LEU A 317 3.44 -4.12 9.53
CA LEU A 317 3.60 -3.12 8.47
C LEU A 317 2.70 -1.90 8.68
N ARG A 318 1.43 -2.11 9.05
CA ARG A 318 0.53 -0.99 9.40
C ARG A 318 1.08 -0.17 10.56
N LYS A 319 1.53 -0.82 11.64
CA LYS A 319 2.15 -0.13 12.79
C LYS A 319 3.41 0.64 12.38
N ILE A 320 4.28 0.06 11.56
CA ILE A 320 5.48 0.74 11.03
C ILE A 320 5.08 2.02 10.29
N ARG A 321 4.09 1.95 9.39
CA ARG A 321 3.63 3.10 8.61
C ARG A 321 3.09 4.21 9.50
N VAL A 322 2.26 3.88 10.49
CA VAL A 322 1.73 4.88 11.43
C VAL A 322 2.85 5.49 12.27
N ASN A 323 3.77 4.67 12.79
CA ASN A 323 4.90 5.15 13.57
C ASN A 323 5.79 6.11 12.79
N LEU A 324 6.07 5.82 11.51
CA LEU A 324 6.87 6.67 10.66
C LEU A 324 6.17 8.00 10.34
N LYS A 325 4.86 7.99 10.09
CA LYS A 325 4.06 9.22 9.90
C LYS A 325 4.10 10.09 11.15
N LEU A 326 3.86 9.52 12.33
CA LEU A 326 3.96 10.23 13.60
C LEU A 326 5.37 10.76 13.86
N ALA A 327 6.40 9.97 13.55
CA ALA A 327 7.79 10.38 13.68
C ALA A 327 8.14 11.56 12.76
N ILE A 328 7.62 11.59 11.53
CA ILE A 328 7.77 12.71 10.60
C ILE A 328 7.15 13.98 11.21
N ASP A 329 5.89 13.93 11.62
CA ASP A 329 5.18 15.09 12.17
C ASP A 329 5.84 15.61 13.44
N HIS A 330 6.25 14.71 14.32
CA HIS A 330 6.91 15.07 15.57
C HIS A 330 8.33 15.63 15.35
N SER A 331 9.09 15.06 14.42
CA SER A 331 10.41 15.57 14.05
C SER A 331 10.33 16.97 13.43
N ILE A 332 9.27 17.25 12.66
CA ILE A 332 8.99 18.58 12.13
C ILE A 332 8.67 19.59 13.24
N PHE A 333 7.94 19.17 14.26
CA PHE A 333 7.61 20.01 15.42
C PHE A 333 8.85 20.32 16.27
N GLN A 334 9.76 19.36 16.38
CA GLN A 334 11.03 19.46 17.13
C GLN A 334 12.20 20.06 16.30
N ASP A 335 11.96 20.44 15.05
CA ASP A 335 12.98 20.86 14.08
C ASP A 335 14.18 19.89 13.97
N GLN A 336 13.90 18.59 14.04
CA GLN A 336 14.84 17.48 13.85
C GLN A 336 14.71 16.91 12.43
N THR A 337 15.22 17.62 11.43
CA THR A 337 14.91 17.31 10.01
C THR A 337 15.86 16.33 9.33
N SER A 338 16.93 15.90 10.00
CA SER A 338 18.01 15.08 9.43
C SER A 338 17.56 13.70 8.94
N LEU A 339 16.63 13.07 9.66
CA LEU A 339 16.17 11.70 9.38
C LEU A 339 14.87 11.64 8.56
N LEU A 340 14.29 12.78 8.18
CA LEU A 340 13.00 12.81 7.47
C LEU A 340 13.04 12.06 6.13
N ALA A 341 14.14 12.17 5.38
CA ALA A 341 14.31 11.43 4.13
C ALA A 341 14.36 9.92 4.37
N SER A 342 15.04 9.47 5.44
CA SER A 342 15.08 8.06 5.83
C SER A 342 13.72 7.55 6.27
N TYR A 343 12.92 8.36 6.99
CA TYR A 343 11.57 7.99 7.38
C TYR A 343 10.67 7.79 6.15
N LEU A 344 10.73 8.71 5.19
CA LEU A 344 10.00 8.59 3.92
C LEU A 344 10.43 7.34 3.15
N GLN A 345 11.74 7.08 3.06
CA GLN A 345 12.25 5.90 2.36
C GLN A 345 11.71 4.61 2.95
N VAL A 346 11.76 4.43 4.29
CA VAL A 346 11.21 3.23 4.93
C VAL A 346 9.69 3.17 4.77
N LEU A 347 9.00 4.32 4.84
CA LEU A 347 7.56 4.39 4.67
C LEU A 347 7.14 3.91 3.28
N VAL A 348 7.79 4.38 2.22
CA VAL A 348 7.52 3.95 0.84
C VAL A 348 7.85 2.48 0.65
N MET A 349 9.01 2.02 1.12
CA MET A 349 9.40 0.60 1.00
C MET A 349 8.46 -0.32 1.77
N SER A 350 7.81 0.17 2.83
CA SER A 350 6.87 -0.63 3.61
C SER A 350 5.57 -0.95 2.85
N GLU A 351 5.27 -0.27 1.74
CA GLU A 351 4.16 -0.63 0.84
C GLU A 351 4.47 -1.86 -0.03
N GLY A 352 5.76 -2.16 -0.22
CA GLY A 352 6.24 -3.31 -0.99
C GLY A 352 6.23 -3.11 -2.51
N SER A 353 6.64 -4.18 -3.21
CA SER A 353 6.66 -4.29 -4.68
C SER A 353 5.32 -3.94 -5.36
N PRO A 354 4.13 -4.33 -4.85
CA PRO A 354 2.89 -4.10 -5.59
C PRO A 354 2.58 -2.62 -5.79
N PHE A 355 2.94 -1.78 -4.81
CA PHE A 355 2.81 -0.34 -4.94
C PHE A 355 3.72 0.21 -6.05
N LEU A 356 5.00 -0.17 -6.06
CA LEU A 356 5.96 0.33 -7.04
C LEU A 356 5.58 -0.10 -8.46
N HIS A 357 5.18 -1.36 -8.68
CA HIS A 357 4.71 -1.80 -9.99
C HIS A 357 3.48 -1.03 -10.44
N ALA A 358 2.49 -0.83 -9.57
CA ALA A 358 1.30 -0.04 -9.91
C ALA A 358 1.66 1.43 -10.22
N ALA A 359 2.59 2.03 -9.48
CA ALA A 359 3.06 3.38 -9.74
C ALA A 359 3.82 3.50 -11.07
N VAL A 360 4.65 2.50 -11.40
CA VAL A 360 5.37 2.42 -12.68
C VAL A 360 4.39 2.27 -13.85
N GLU A 361 3.41 1.36 -13.75
CA GLU A 361 2.36 1.14 -14.76
C GLU A 361 1.51 2.40 -15.00
N ASP A 362 1.14 3.10 -13.93
CA ASP A 362 0.42 4.38 -13.99
C ASP A 362 1.18 5.45 -14.78
N VAL A 363 2.49 5.57 -14.52
CA VAL A 363 3.38 6.53 -15.19
C VAL A 363 3.63 6.11 -16.64
N GLU A 364 3.82 4.82 -16.88
CA GLU A 364 3.96 4.21 -18.21
C GLU A 364 2.76 4.56 -19.10
N HIS A 365 1.55 4.39 -18.58
CA HIS A 365 0.32 4.75 -19.30
C HIS A 365 0.30 6.23 -19.68
N CYS A 366 0.72 7.13 -18.78
CA CYS A 366 0.80 8.56 -19.07
C CYS A 366 1.81 8.87 -20.20
N ILE A 367 2.99 8.24 -20.17
CA ILE A 367 4.02 8.37 -21.22
C ILE A 367 3.48 7.87 -22.57
N SER A 368 2.81 6.72 -22.57
CA SER A 368 2.24 6.11 -23.77
C SER A 368 1.09 6.90 -24.37
N SER A 369 0.14 7.35 -23.55
CA SER A 369 -1.02 8.12 -23.99
C SER A 369 -0.61 9.44 -24.61
N ARG A 370 0.35 10.16 -24.01
CA ARG A 370 0.85 11.44 -24.53
C ARG A 370 1.42 11.31 -25.94
N ARG A 371 2.12 10.20 -26.21
CA ARG A 371 2.80 10.00 -27.49
C ARG A 371 1.86 9.51 -28.59
N SER A 372 0.86 8.71 -28.23
CA SER A 372 -0.21 8.29 -29.15
C SER A 372 -1.11 9.47 -29.54
N ALA A 373 -1.31 10.44 -28.64
CA ALA A 373 -2.16 11.62 -28.84
C ALA A 373 -1.48 12.76 -29.63
N SER A 374 -0.50 12.48 -30.50
CA SER A 374 0.36 13.43 -31.22
C SER A 374 -0.32 14.44 -32.19
N GLY A 375 -1.62 14.73 -31.99
CA GLY A 375 -2.36 15.80 -32.68
C GLY A 375 -3.33 16.61 -31.80
N GLN A 376 -3.53 16.28 -30.51
CA GLN A 376 -4.40 17.05 -29.60
C GLN A 376 -3.64 17.42 -28.33
N ALA A 377 -3.26 18.69 -28.25
CA ALA A 377 -2.17 19.19 -27.42
C ALA A 377 -2.41 19.22 -25.89
N ASP A 378 -3.53 18.73 -25.34
CA ASP A 378 -3.87 19.14 -23.97
C ASP A 378 -4.73 18.17 -23.12
N VAL A 379 -4.87 16.88 -23.49
CA VAL A 379 -5.78 15.96 -22.78
C VAL A 379 -5.08 14.74 -22.13
N GLY A 380 -3.79 14.55 -22.37
CA GLY A 380 -3.02 13.49 -21.71
C GLY A 380 -2.56 13.91 -20.32
N ALA A 381 -2.79 13.07 -19.29
CA ALA A 381 -2.24 13.29 -17.96
C ALA A 381 -0.70 13.41 -18.03
N ASP A 382 -0.14 14.43 -17.37
CA ASP A 382 1.31 14.64 -17.34
C ASP A 382 1.98 13.52 -16.53
N ALA A 383 2.87 12.76 -17.18
CA ALA A 383 3.61 11.67 -16.55
C ALA A 383 4.49 12.18 -15.40
N VAL A 384 5.04 13.39 -15.51
CA VAL A 384 5.90 13.99 -14.48
C VAL A 384 5.08 14.31 -13.23
N GLU A 385 3.91 14.92 -13.41
CA GLU A 385 2.98 15.21 -12.31
C GLU A 385 2.38 13.92 -11.71
N ARG A 386 2.12 12.90 -12.54
CA ARG A 386 1.67 11.60 -12.05
C ARG A 386 2.73 10.93 -11.17
N ALA A 387 3.98 10.89 -11.62
CA ALA A 387 5.09 10.36 -10.83
C ALA A 387 5.26 11.14 -9.51
N ARG A 388 5.15 12.47 -9.56
CA ARG A 388 5.16 13.31 -8.35
C ARG A 388 4.03 12.94 -7.39
N SER A 389 2.81 12.80 -7.90
CA SER A 389 1.62 12.45 -7.10
C SER A 389 1.79 11.11 -6.38
N GLN A 390 2.37 10.11 -7.04
CA GLN A 390 2.66 8.80 -6.45
C GLN A 390 3.64 8.87 -5.26
N VAL A 391 4.60 9.80 -5.27
CA VAL A 391 5.52 10.01 -4.14
C VAL A 391 4.89 10.90 -3.07
N MET A 392 4.16 11.95 -3.47
CA MET A 392 3.59 12.95 -2.57
C MET A 392 2.47 12.42 -1.67
N GLN A 393 1.91 11.24 -1.93
CA GLN A 393 0.94 10.60 -1.03
C GLN A 393 1.55 10.13 0.30
N PHE A 394 2.87 9.95 0.36
CA PHE A 394 3.60 9.57 1.58
C PHE A 394 4.08 10.76 2.41
N VAL A 395 4.02 11.97 1.83
CA VAL A 395 4.39 13.21 2.49
C VAL A 395 3.21 13.65 3.35
N THR A 396 3.39 13.66 4.68
CA THR A 396 2.37 14.14 5.62
C THR A 396 2.04 15.61 5.35
N GLU A 397 0.87 16.06 5.78
CA GLU A 397 0.45 17.44 5.55
C GLU A 397 1.42 18.44 6.23
N SER A 398 1.86 18.13 7.45
CA SER A 398 2.89 18.90 8.15
C SER A 398 4.18 19.00 7.33
N LEU A 399 4.58 17.90 6.69
CA LEU A 399 5.79 17.86 5.87
C LEU A 399 5.58 18.61 4.55
N ARG A 400 4.38 18.60 3.96
CA ARG A 400 4.08 19.28 2.69
C ARG A 400 4.36 20.79 2.77
N HIS A 401 4.10 21.42 3.90
CA HIS A 401 4.40 22.85 4.11
C HIS A 401 5.89 23.16 4.36
N LYS A 402 6.70 22.15 4.73
CA LYS A 402 8.13 22.29 5.00
C LYS A 402 9.03 21.54 4.01
N SER A 403 8.49 20.76 3.08
CA SER A 403 9.26 19.85 2.21
C SER A 403 10.27 20.60 1.35
N ASP A 404 9.90 21.80 0.89
CA ASP A 404 10.78 22.66 0.11
C ASP A 404 11.90 23.31 0.93
N LYS A 405 11.76 23.33 2.26
CA LYS A 405 12.74 23.89 3.21
C LYS A 405 13.76 22.86 3.66
N VAL A 406 13.43 21.57 3.58
CA VAL A 406 14.33 20.49 3.99
C VAL A 406 15.01 19.90 2.75
N ALA A 407 16.24 20.33 2.50
CA ALA A 407 16.99 19.94 1.30
C ALA A 407 17.04 18.43 1.05
N ALA A 408 17.23 17.61 2.10
CA ALA A 408 17.26 16.16 2.00
C ALA A 408 15.91 15.55 1.56
N VAL A 409 14.78 16.11 2.03
CA VAL A 409 13.43 15.66 1.63
C VAL A 409 13.15 16.06 0.19
N LYS A 410 13.50 17.29 -0.19
CA LYS A 410 13.38 17.75 -1.58
C LYS A 410 14.19 16.88 -2.54
N ASP A 411 15.43 16.54 -2.18
CA ASP A 411 16.29 15.68 -2.99
C ASP A 411 15.74 14.26 -3.09
N TYR A 412 15.25 13.69 -1.98
CA TYR A 412 14.57 12.38 -1.97
C TYR A 412 13.35 12.35 -2.90
N ILE A 413 12.46 13.34 -2.80
CA ILE A 413 11.25 13.42 -3.65
C ILE A 413 11.65 13.53 -5.13
N ALA A 414 12.63 14.37 -5.44
CA ALA A 414 13.11 14.52 -6.82
C ALA A 414 13.72 13.22 -7.35
N ASN A 415 14.48 12.50 -6.51
CA ASN A 415 15.06 11.21 -6.88
C ASN A 415 13.98 10.15 -7.13
N ALA A 416 13.04 9.98 -6.19
CA ALA A 416 11.94 9.03 -6.30
C ALA A 416 11.07 9.29 -7.54
N GLN A 417 10.79 10.57 -7.84
CA GLN A 417 10.05 10.96 -9.03
C GLN A 417 10.84 10.63 -10.31
N GLY A 418 12.13 10.92 -10.35
CA GLY A 418 13.01 10.57 -11.47
C GLY A 418 13.08 9.06 -11.69
N ASP A 419 13.21 8.29 -10.63
CA ASP A 419 13.28 6.83 -10.68
C ASP A 419 12.00 6.22 -11.25
N LEU A 420 10.81 6.67 -10.82
CA LEU A 420 9.53 6.22 -11.41
C LEU A 420 9.48 6.45 -12.92
N LEU A 421 9.94 7.61 -13.39
CA LEU A 421 9.97 7.95 -14.82
C LEU A 421 10.93 7.05 -15.59
N LEU A 422 12.11 6.76 -15.05
CA LEU A 422 13.10 5.90 -15.68
C LEU A 422 12.67 4.44 -15.71
N MET A 423 12.07 3.94 -14.62
CA MET A 423 11.53 2.59 -14.54
C MET A 423 10.37 2.40 -15.51
N ALA A 424 9.42 3.35 -15.57
CA ALA A 424 8.32 3.32 -16.54
C ALA A 424 8.82 3.39 -17.99
N LEU A 425 9.83 4.22 -18.27
CA LEU A 425 10.40 4.33 -19.60
C LEU A 425 11.15 3.06 -20.01
N TRP A 426 11.80 2.38 -19.08
CA TRP A 426 12.45 1.09 -19.31
C TRP A 426 11.42 -0.02 -19.60
N ASP A 427 10.32 -0.07 -18.86
CA ASP A 427 9.27 -1.08 -19.07
C ASP A 427 8.62 -0.99 -20.46
N LEU A 428 8.61 0.20 -21.07
CA LEU A 428 8.15 0.41 -22.45
C LEU A 428 9.07 -0.13 -23.55
N ILE A 429 10.35 -0.35 -23.24
CA ILE A 429 11.39 -0.66 -24.25
C ILE A 429 12.17 -1.94 -23.99
N LYS A 430 12.06 -2.52 -22.78
CA LYS A 430 12.68 -3.79 -22.45
C LYS A 430 12.26 -4.87 -23.46
N LEU A 431 13.17 -5.79 -23.74
CA LEU A 431 12.96 -6.82 -24.75
C LEU A 431 11.97 -7.86 -24.24
N THR A 432 10.98 -8.21 -25.06
CA THR A 432 10.14 -9.37 -24.77
C THR A 432 10.95 -10.66 -24.86
N ARG A 433 10.44 -11.75 -24.29
CA ARG A 433 11.13 -13.05 -24.36
C ARG A 433 11.46 -13.48 -25.80
N SER A 434 10.49 -13.31 -26.71
CA SER A 434 10.68 -13.61 -28.14
C SER A 434 11.74 -12.74 -28.81
N GLN A 435 11.85 -11.47 -28.43
CA GLN A 435 12.88 -10.57 -28.93
C GLN A 435 14.25 -10.95 -28.38
N LEU A 436 14.34 -11.32 -27.10
CA LEU A 436 15.58 -11.82 -26.50
C LEU A 436 16.07 -13.08 -27.19
N ASP A 437 15.19 -14.05 -27.43
CA ASP A 437 15.56 -15.29 -28.11
C ASP A 437 16.06 -14.99 -29.55
N ALA A 438 15.39 -14.10 -30.28
CA ALA A 438 15.84 -13.64 -31.60
C ALA A 438 17.20 -12.91 -31.57
N VAL A 439 17.47 -12.11 -30.54
CA VAL A 439 18.76 -11.45 -30.35
C VAL A 439 19.86 -12.48 -30.04
N LYS A 440 19.57 -13.47 -29.18
CA LYS A 440 20.51 -14.55 -28.84
C LYS A 440 20.91 -15.38 -30.05
N ASP A 441 19.95 -15.73 -30.90
CA ASP A 441 20.22 -16.51 -32.12
C ASP A 441 21.19 -15.78 -33.08
N ASN A 442 21.11 -14.44 -33.12
CA ASN A 442 21.98 -13.60 -33.95
C ASN A 442 23.35 -13.33 -33.32
N LEU A 443 23.45 -13.34 -31.98
CA LEU A 443 24.66 -13.02 -31.21
C LEU A 443 25.41 -14.25 -30.67
N ALA A 444 25.10 -15.46 -31.16
CA ALA A 444 25.62 -16.75 -30.70
C ALA A 444 27.16 -16.91 -30.63
N SER A 445 27.94 -15.89 -30.99
CA SER A 445 29.41 -15.83 -30.92
C SER A 445 29.97 -15.00 -29.74
N SER A 446 29.12 -14.28 -28.99
CA SER A 446 29.51 -13.37 -27.90
C SER A 446 29.01 -13.91 -26.56
N GLY A 447 29.90 -14.47 -25.74
CA GLY A 447 29.61 -15.28 -24.54
C GLY A 447 28.95 -14.60 -23.34
N ASP A 448 28.14 -13.56 -23.51
CA ASP A 448 27.49 -12.80 -22.43
C ASP A 448 25.98 -13.07 -22.34
N GLU A 449 25.59 -14.34 -22.20
CA GLU A 449 24.18 -14.74 -22.10
C GLU A 449 23.48 -14.13 -20.88
N ALA A 450 24.20 -13.97 -19.77
CA ALA A 450 23.68 -13.36 -18.54
C ALA A 450 23.35 -11.87 -18.74
N GLU A 451 24.21 -11.13 -19.46
CA GLU A 451 23.99 -9.70 -19.69
C GLU A 451 22.81 -9.43 -20.63
N LEU A 452 22.61 -10.29 -21.62
CA LEU A 452 21.45 -10.23 -22.52
C LEU A 452 20.14 -10.46 -21.77
N GLY A 453 20.13 -11.32 -20.75
CA GLY A 453 18.97 -11.56 -19.90
C GLY A 453 18.45 -10.28 -19.22
N GLU A 454 19.36 -9.38 -18.82
CA GLU A 454 18.99 -8.13 -18.15
C GLU A 454 18.14 -7.19 -19.02
N LEU A 455 18.25 -7.30 -20.35
CA LEU A 455 17.50 -6.45 -21.28
C LEU A 455 16.00 -6.77 -21.34
N GLY A 456 15.58 -7.94 -20.87
CA GLY A 456 14.15 -8.29 -20.73
C GLY A 456 13.59 -8.14 -19.32
N ASN A 457 14.46 -7.91 -18.33
CA ASN A 457 14.05 -7.78 -16.93
C ASN A 457 13.69 -6.32 -16.60
N PRO A 458 12.72 -6.07 -15.70
CA PRO A 458 12.49 -4.72 -15.17
C PRO A 458 13.74 -4.17 -14.48
N LEU A 459 13.78 -2.86 -14.24
CA LEU A 459 14.83 -2.30 -13.37
C LEU A 459 14.58 -2.75 -11.92
N PRO A 460 15.61 -3.15 -11.17
CA PRO A 460 15.41 -3.71 -9.85
C PRO A 460 14.76 -2.71 -8.88
N ILE A 461 13.62 -3.09 -8.30
CA ILE A 461 12.81 -2.23 -7.41
C ILE A 461 13.56 -1.82 -6.14
N TYR A 462 14.49 -2.63 -5.65
CA TYR A 462 15.29 -2.32 -4.46
C TYR A 462 16.29 -1.17 -4.68
N PHE A 463 16.46 -0.68 -5.91
CA PHE A 463 17.20 0.54 -6.21
C PHE A 463 16.40 1.82 -5.98
N PHE A 464 15.07 1.72 -5.92
CA PHE A 464 14.16 2.86 -5.91
C PHE A 464 14.48 3.87 -4.80
N ALA A 465 14.64 5.13 -5.20
CA ALA A 465 14.80 6.31 -4.36
C ALA A 465 15.93 6.24 -3.33
N ARG A 466 16.96 5.41 -3.56
CA ARG A 466 18.11 5.26 -2.64
C ARG A 466 19.26 6.19 -2.99
N ASP A 467 19.72 6.11 -4.22
CA ASP A 467 20.87 6.82 -4.77
C ASP A 467 20.67 6.98 -6.29
N ASP A 468 21.74 6.91 -7.09
CA ASP A 468 21.68 6.97 -8.56
C ASP A 468 21.67 5.60 -9.25
N ARG A 469 21.46 4.49 -8.53
CA ARG A 469 21.47 3.14 -9.14
C ARG A 469 20.44 2.97 -10.24
N VAL A 470 19.21 3.47 -10.08
CA VAL A 470 18.19 3.38 -11.14
C VAL A 470 18.68 4.09 -12.41
N ALA A 471 19.20 5.31 -12.27
CA ALA A 471 19.75 6.07 -13.39
C ALA A 471 20.98 5.38 -14.03
N ALA A 472 21.92 4.89 -13.22
CA ALA A 472 23.11 4.20 -13.70
C ALA A 472 22.76 2.92 -14.47
N HIS A 473 21.87 2.08 -13.94
CA HIS A 473 21.42 0.87 -14.60
C HIS A 473 20.57 1.14 -15.83
N PHE A 474 19.70 2.17 -15.80
CA PHE A 474 18.97 2.61 -16.98
C PHE A 474 19.94 2.98 -18.11
N ILE A 475 20.91 3.85 -17.85
CA ILE A 475 21.91 4.29 -18.84
C ILE A 475 22.70 3.10 -19.41
N ALA A 476 23.20 2.22 -18.53
CA ALA A 476 23.97 1.05 -18.96
C ALA A 476 23.13 0.11 -19.84
N ARG A 477 21.87 -0.14 -19.48
CA ARG A 477 20.97 -1.00 -20.25
C ARG A 477 20.53 -0.38 -21.58
N ILE A 478 20.41 0.95 -21.68
CA ILE A 478 20.14 1.63 -22.95
C ILE A 478 21.26 1.42 -23.97
N GLY A 479 22.53 1.60 -23.56
CA GLY A 479 23.66 1.38 -24.46
C GLY A 479 23.71 -0.05 -24.98
N LYS A 480 23.43 -1.03 -24.11
CA LYS A 480 23.32 -2.45 -24.50
C LYS A 480 22.12 -2.72 -25.43
N LEU A 481 20.97 -2.10 -25.15
CA LEU A 481 19.76 -2.24 -25.97
C LEU A 481 19.97 -1.70 -27.39
N GLU A 482 20.64 -0.57 -27.55
CA GLU A 482 20.94 0.03 -28.86
C GLU A 482 21.76 -0.94 -29.72
N HIS A 483 22.81 -1.55 -29.16
CA HIS A 483 23.59 -2.59 -29.84
C HIS A 483 22.76 -3.84 -30.17
N ALA A 484 21.88 -4.28 -29.26
CA ALA A 484 21.02 -5.45 -29.48
C ALA A 484 19.98 -5.19 -30.60
N VAL A 485 19.43 -3.99 -30.68
CA VAL A 485 18.42 -3.61 -31.69
C VAL A 485 19.01 -3.51 -33.09
N GLU A 486 20.28 -3.12 -33.24
CA GLU A 486 20.98 -3.19 -34.54
C GLU A 486 21.10 -4.62 -35.09
N GLY A 487 21.18 -5.61 -34.19
CA GLY A 487 21.22 -7.03 -34.51
C GLY A 487 19.87 -7.64 -34.91
N LEU A 488 18.75 -6.99 -34.57
CA LEU A 488 17.38 -7.44 -34.87
C LEU A 488 16.98 -7.19 -36.34
N LYS A 489 17.73 -7.74 -37.30
CA LYS A 489 17.37 -7.69 -38.72
C LYS A 489 16.21 -8.67 -39.02
N GLY A 490 14.99 -8.14 -39.10
CA GLY A 490 13.81 -8.88 -39.55
C GLY A 490 12.78 -9.23 -38.46
N ALA A 491 13.11 -9.05 -37.18
CA ALA A 491 12.15 -9.17 -36.08
C ALA A 491 11.60 -7.80 -35.68
N LYS A 492 10.35 -7.75 -35.22
CA LYS A 492 9.73 -6.51 -34.71
C LYS A 492 10.38 -6.16 -33.37
N GLY A 493 11.33 -5.22 -33.39
CA GLY A 493 11.97 -4.69 -32.19
C GLY A 493 11.03 -3.89 -31.29
N PRO A 494 11.52 -3.40 -30.14
CA PRO A 494 10.77 -2.50 -29.27
C PRO A 494 10.35 -1.23 -30.03
N PRO A 495 9.31 -0.51 -29.58
CA PRO A 495 8.80 0.64 -30.33
C PRO A 495 9.88 1.72 -30.50
N SER A 496 10.31 1.94 -31.74
CA SER A 496 11.45 2.82 -32.09
C SER A 496 11.27 4.27 -31.64
N GLY A 497 10.04 4.72 -31.43
CA GLY A 497 9.76 5.98 -30.76
C GLY A 497 10.31 5.99 -29.33
N PHE A 498 9.90 5.03 -28.50
CA PHE A 498 10.29 4.96 -27.10
C PHE A 498 11.79 4.69 -26.94
N VAL A 499 12.39 3.86 -27.79
CA VAL A 499 13.85 3.64 -27.81
C VAL A 499 14.59 4.96 -28.03
N ARG A 500 14.24 5.75 -29.06
CA ARG A 500 14.85 7.06 -29.30
C ARG A 500 14.62 8.07 -28.17
N LEU A 501 13.48 7.99 -27.50
CA LEU A 501 13.20 8.84 -26.35
C LEU A 501 14.10 8.47 -25.17
N ALA A 502 14.22 7.18 -24.89
CA ALA A 502 15.08 6.66 -23.83
C ALA A 502 16.57 6.91 -24.09
N GLY A 503 17.03 6.77 -25.34
CA GLY A 503 18.37 7.17 -25.77
C GLY A 503 18.67 8.65 -25.47
N ARG A 504 17.76 9.56 -25.83
CA ARG A 504 17.91 11.00 -25.50
C ARG A 504 17.92 11.26 -23.99
N VAL A 505 17.14 10.52 -23.21
CA VAL A 505 17.17 10.63 -21.74
C VAL A 505 18.52 10.16 -21.20
N ALA A 506 19.00 9.00 -21.66
CA ALA A 506 20.30 8.46 -21.25
C ALA A 506 21.46 9.41 -21.61
N GLU A 507 21.45 9.95 -22.83
CA GLU A 507 22.42 10.94 -23.29
C GLU A 507 22.40 12.19 -22.40
N ALA A 508 21.22 12.77 -22.16
CA ALA A 508 21.07 13.94 -21.30
C ALA A 508 21.59 13.67 -19.88
N LEU A 509 21.33 12.48 -19.33
CA LEU A 509 21.84 12.08 -18.02
C LEU A 509 23.36 11.86 -17.99
N GLN A 510 23.99 11.53 -19.12
CA GLN A 510 25.44 11.40 -19.25
C GLN A 510 26.17 12.72 -19.54
N GLN A 511 25.47 13.77 -20.00
CA GLN A 511 26.10 15.05 -20.39
C GLN A 511 26.82 15.75 -19.23
N GLY A 512 28.10 16.08 -19.41
CA GLY A 512 28.91 16.81 -18.43
C GLY A 512 29.70 15.91 -17.48
N ALA A 513 30.82 16.43 -16.98
CA ALA A 513 31.82 15.66 -16.24
C ALA A 513 31.47 15.40 -14.75
N ARG A 514 30.51 16.14 -14.18
CA ARG A 514 30.14 16.02 -12.77
C ARG A 514 28.90 15.15 -12.56
N ARG A 515 28.85 14.48 -11.41
CA ARG A 515 27.63 13.81 -10.94
C ARG A 515 26.53 14.85 -10.75
N LYS A 516 25.36 14.57 -11.33
CA LYS A 516 24.19 15.44 -11.26
C LYS A 516 23.43 15.21 -9.97
N THR A 517 22.86 16.27 -9.40
CA THR A 517 21.95 16.17 -8.25
C THR A 517 20.64 15.51 -8.67
N SER A 518 19.84 15.04 -7.71
CA SER A 518 18.56 14.39 -8.02
C SER A 518 17.59 15.34 -8.72
N PHE A 519 17.64 16.63 -8.37
CA PHE A 519 16.86 17.68 -9.03
C PHE A 519 17.31 17.92 -10.49
N GLU A 520 18.62 18.05 -10.72
CA GLU A 520 19.17 18.22 -12.08
C GLU A 520 18.81 17.02 -12.99
N ARG A 521 18.87 15.79 -12.45
CA ARG A 521 18.45 14.59 -13.19
C ARG A 521 16.97 14.68 -13.55
N LEU A 522 16.11 15.02 -12.59
CA LEU A 522 14.66 15.15 -12.82
C LEU A 522 14.35 16.23 -13.87
N GLU A 523 15.02 17.37 -13.84
CA GLU A 523 14.84 18.44 -14.84
C GLU A 523 15.23 17.99 -16.25
N LEU A 524 16.35 17.27 -16.39
CA LEU A 524 16.79 16.73 -17.69
C LEU A 524 15.79 15.70 -18.24
N ILE A 525 15.35 14.76 -17.40
CA ILE A 525 14.33 13.76 -17.76
C ILE A 525 13.05 14.48 -18.20
N THR A 526 12.58 15.44 -17.40
CA THR A 526 11.37 16.23 -17.67
C THR A 526 11.49 17.03 -18.96
N GLY A 527 12.65 17.65 -19.22
CA GLY A 527 12.93 18.39 -20.45
C GLY A 527 12.78 17.52 -21.69
N VAL A 528 13.41 16.34 -21.68
CA VAL A 528 13.38 15.38 -22.80
C VAL A 528 11.98 14.82 -23.02
N LEU A 529 11.26 14.46 -21.94
CA LEU A 529 9.87 13.96 -22.03
C LEU A 529 8.90 15.02 -22.58
N ASN A 530 9.14 16.31 -22.29
CA ASN A 530 8.37 17.43 -22.81
C ASN A 530 8.79 17.85 -24.24
N GLY A 531 9.77 17.19 -24.84
CA GLY A 531 10.27 17.53 -26.17
C GLY A 531 11.06 18.85 -26.22
N LYS A 532 11.46 19.41 -25.08
CA LYS A 532 12.41 20.52 -25.04
C LYS A 532 13.78 19.93 -25.38
N SER A 533 14.41 20.40 -26.46
CA SER A 533 15.81 20.08 -26.72
C SER A 533 16.64 20.47 -25.51
N ALA A 534 17.47 19.55 -25.03
CA ALA A 534 18.37 19.76 -23.89
C ALA A 534 19.50 20.74 -24.27
N ASN A 535 19.16 21.99 -24.58
CA ASN A 535 20.11 23.09 -24.59
C ASN A 535 20.08 23.74 -23.20
N VAL A 536 20.70 23.07 -22.24
CA VAL A 536 21.05 23.70 -20.95
C VAL A 536 22.50 24.15 -21.07
N HIS A 537 22.72 25.22 -21.82
CA HIS A 537 23.91 26.05 -21.70
C HIS A 537 23.43 27.45 -21.30
N GLY A 538 23.49 27.68 -20.00
CA GLY A 538 23.34 28.96 -19.30
C GLY A 538 24.12 28.87 -18.01
#